data_AF-A0A2T0ACM9-F1
#
_entry.id   AF-A0A2T0ACM9-F1
#
_cell.length_a   1.000
_cell.length_b   1.000
_cell.length_c   1.000
_cell.angle_alpha   90.00
_cell.angle_beta   90.00
_cell.angle_gamma   90.00
#
_symmetry.space_group_name_H-M   'P 1'
#
loop_
_entity.id
_entity.type
_entity.pdbx_description
1 polymer ?
#
loop_
_entity_poly.entity_id
_entity_poly.type
_entity_poly.pdbx_seq_one_letter_code
_entity_poly.pdbx_strand_id
1 'polypeptide(L)'
;MDQKDLESLLATLRQAQDSNPGAPAHPDQPAQLHHSGEGAPSQHQLNSLLTTLSALPDAGTHSHSQSPVPPAPAHPLNSRTKDLSQLTFQEAVPRVNALAMDPHFLEQVEQLWDEQRTFELRQKDERNRYERELRQSGVSPVIKSQRLREWDRRLLVRWAQLQGEQQEKLRALGVPTFQQTTDPTLLKRQERVIDVLVGFLEDRAEDGE
;
A
#
# COMPACT_ATOMS: atom_id res chain seq x y z
N MET A 1 -15.68 -13.67 23.49
CA MET A 1 -16.49 -13.21 22.35
C MET A 1 -17.65 -14.16 22.31
N ASP A 2 -18.74 -13.75 22.93
CA ASP A 2 -19.80 -14.62 23.38
C ASP A 2 -20.87 -14.72 22.29
N GLN A 3 -21.47 -15.91 22.13
CA GLN A 3 -22.44 -16.20 21.07
C GLN A 3 -23.64 -15.23 21.05
N LYS A 4 -23.95 -14.67 22.23
CA LYS A 4 -24.98 -13.65 22.45
C LYS A 4 -24.69 -12.32 21.77
N ASP A 5 -23.42 -11.92 21.70
CA ASP A 5 -23.02 -10.65 21.07
C ASP A 5 -23.18 -10.74 19.55
N LEU A 6 -22.96 -11.93 18.98
CA LEU A 6 -23.10 -12.20 17.55
C LEU A 6 -24.58 -12.15 17.11
N GLU A 7 -25.48 -12.70 17.93
CA GLU A 7 -26.92 -12.66 17.68
C GLU A 7 -27.48 -11.24 17.78
N SER A 8 -26.98 -10.45 18.73
CA SER A 8 -27.37 -9.04 18.86
C SER A 8 -26.95 -8.21 17.65
N LEU A 9 -25.77 -8.47 17.10
CA LEU A 9 -25.27 -7.78 15.90
C LEU A 9 -26.09 -8.13 14.65
N LEU A 10 -26.48 -9.39 14.49
CA LEU A 10 -27.35 -9.83 13.39
C LEU A 10 -28.76 -9.23 13.48
N ALA A 11 -29.31 -9.11 14.69
CA ALA A 11 -30.61 -8.48 14.91
C ALA A 11 -30.59 -6.98 14.54
N THR A 12 -29.54 -6.26 14.93
CA THR A 12 -29.36 -4.83 14.59
C THR A 12 -29.23 -4.61 13.08
N LEU A 13 -28.50 -5.49 12.38
CA LEU A 13 -28.29 -5.38 10.94
C LEU A 13 -29.58 -5.63 10.14
N ARG A 14 -30.41 -6.55 10.61
CA ARG A 14 -31.72 -6.84 10.01
C ARG A 14 -32.70 -5.69 10.20
N GLN A 15 -32.69 -5.05 11.36
CA GLN A 15 -33.56 -3.89 11.65
C GLN A 15 -33.18 -2.65 10.82
N ALA A 16 -31.90 -2.49 10.47
CA ALA A 16 -31.43 -1.43 9.60
C ALA A 16 -31.86 -1.61 8.13
N GLN A 17 -32.11 -2.85 7.69
CA GLN A 17 -32.55 -3.13 6.32
C GLN A 17 -34.06 -2.95 6.10
N ASP A 18 -34.88 -3.08 7.14
CA ASP A 18 -36.34 -2.92 7.04
C ASP A 18 -36.82 -1.44 7.07
N SER A 19 -35.91 -0.47 7.26
CA SER A 19 -36.26 0.95 7.45
C SER A 19 -36.14 1.82 6.17
N ASN A 20 -36.43 1.26 4.98
CA ASN A 20 -36.48 2.05 3.74
C ASN A 20 -37.88 2.06 3.12
N PRO A 21 -38.73 3.07 3.40
CA PRO A 21 -40.02 3.21 2.74
C PRO A 21 -39.88 3.98 1.42
N GLY A 22 -40.33 3.38 0.32
CA GLY A 22 -40.51 4.04 -0.97
C GLY A 22 -41.90 4.70 -1.13
N ALA A 23 -41.89 5.95 -1.64
CA ALA A 23 -42.86 6.70 -2.47
C ALA A 23 -44.33 6.88 -2.01
N PRO A 24 -45.04 8.00 -2.37
CA PRO A 24 -45.75 8.10 -3.66
C PRO A 24 -45.90 9.54 -4.28
N ALA A 25 -46.71 9.65 -5.35
CA ALA A 25 -46.70 10.58 -6.50
C ALA A 25 -47.42 11.97 -6.42
N HIS A 26 -46.98 12.89 -7.32
CA HIS A 26 -47.51 14.10 -8.06
C HIS A 26 -48.98 14.61 -7.90
N PRO A 27 -49.40 15.86 -8.31
CA PRO A 27 -48.89 16.72 -9.42
C PRO A 27 -48.88 18.29 -9.22
N ASP A 28 -48.49 19.00 -10.31
CA ASP A 28 -48.70 20.43 -10.69
C ASP A 28 -47.69 21.57 -10.35
N GLN A 29 -46.90 21.92 -11.40
CA GLN A 29 -46.55 23.28 -11.90
C GLN A 29 -45.41 24.12 -11.23
N PRO A 30 -44.82 25.13 -11.94
CA PRO A 30 -43.59 24.95 -12.72
C PRO A 30 -42.40 25.87 -12.32
N ALA A 31 -41.27 25.65 -12.99
CA ALA A 31 -40.15 26.56 -13.22
C ALA A 31 -39.05 26.69 -12.14
N GLN A 32 -37.86 26.27 -12.61
CA GLN A 32 -36.50 26.61 -12.19
C GLN A 32 -36.01 26.02 -10.86
N LEU A 33 -34.96 25.19 -10.94
CA LEU A 33 -33.66 25.41 -10.31
C LEU A 33 -32.74 24.19 -10.57
N HIS A 34 -31.70 24.44 -11.37
CA HIS A 34 -30.34 23.88 -11.29
C HIS A 34 -30.18 22.39 -10.98
N HIS A 35 -29.92 21.61 -12.04
CA HIS A 35 -29.42 20.25 -11.95
C HIS A 35 -27.97 20.24 -11.42
N SER A 36 -27.80 19.87 -10.15
CA SER A 36 -26.54 19.29 -9.65
C SER A 36 -26.76 17.80 -9.49
N GLY A 37 -26.43 17.05 -10.53
CA GLY A 37 -26.31 15.59 -10.50
C GLY A 37 -24.85 15.22 -10.70
N GLU A 38 -24.30 14.49 -9.74
CA GLU A 38 -22.99 13.85 -9.75
C GLU A 38 -22.74 13.11 -11.08
N GLY A 39 -21.85 13.70 -11.89
CA GLY A 39 -21.17 13.02 -12.98
C GLY A 39 -19.69 12.99 -12.64
N ALA A 40 -19.08 11.82 -12.75
CA ALA A 40 -17.63 11.65 -12.63
C ALA A 40 -16.89 12.71 -13.47
N PRO A 41 -15.78 13.29 -12.97
CA PRO A 41 -15.05 14.30 -13.72
C PRO A 41 -14.55 13.67 -15.02
N SER A 42 -14.99 14.21 -16.15
CA SER A 42 -14.51 13.79 -17.47
C SER A 42 -12.99 13.97 -17.56
N GLN A 43 -12.27 13.10 -18.27
CA GLN A 43 -10.81 13.20 -18.44
C GLN A 43 -10.36 14.60 -18.92
N HIS A 44 -11.21 15.32 -19.65
CA HIS A 44 -10.96 16.70 -20.05
C HIS A 44 -10.91 17.69 -18.88
N GLN A 45 -11.72 17.51 -17.84
CA GLN A 45 -11.61 18.33 -16.63
C GLN A 45 -10.31 18.04 -15.87
N LEU A 46 -9.90 16.78 -15.79
CA LEU A 46 -8.63 16.42 -15.15
C LEU A 46 -7.42 17.01 -15.91
N ASN A 47 -7.44 16.98 -17.24
CA ASN A 47 -6.40 17.59 -18.06
C ASN A 47 -6.39 19.13 -17.96
N SER A 48 -7.57 19.77 -17.84
CA SER A 48 -7.65 21.23 -17.62
C SER A 48 -7.10 21.64 -16.26
N LEU A 49 -7.33 20.85 -15.20
CA LEU A 49 -6.74 21.11 -13.88
C LEU A 49 -5.21 20.93 -13.89
N LEU A 50 -4.69 19.93 -14.62
CA LEU A 50 -3.26 19.69 -14.79
C LEU A 50 -2.55 20.84 -15.54
N THR A 51 -3.23 21.39 -16.55
CA THR A 51 -2.72 22.52 -17.33
C THR A 51 -2.71 23.81 -16.50
N THR A 52 -3.70 23.99 -15.62
CA THR A 52 -3.80 25.19 -14.76
C THR A 52 -2.74 25.19 -13.65
N LEU A 53 -2.42 24.03 -13.08
CA LEU A 53 -1.34 23.88 -12.08
C LEU A 53 0.06 24.09 -12.67
N SER A 54 0.24 23.82 -13.96
CA SER A 54 1.50 24.05 -14.67
C SER A 54 1.75 25.52 -15.01
N ALA A 55 0.75 26.39 -14.80
CA ALA A 55 0.76 27.80 -15.21
C ALA A 55 0.90 28.79 -14.03
N LEU A 56 1.40 28.38 -12.86
CA LEU A 56 1.82 29.32 -11.82
C LEU A 56 3.26 29.81 -12.08
N PRO A 57 3.48 31.09 -12.37
CA PRO A 57 4.82 31.66 -12.38
C PRO A 57 5.24 32.04 -10.95
N ASP A 58 6.43 31.59 -10.57
CA ASP A 58 7.12 32.00 -9.36
C ASP A 58 7.42 33.51 -9.39
N ALA A 59 7.14 34.20 -8.29
CA ALA A 59 7.34 35.63 -8.17
C ALA A 59 8.83 35.93 -7.93
N GLY A 60 9.50 36.46 -8.93
CA GLY A 60 10.89 36.92 -8.83
C GLY A 60 11.16 38.10 -9.76
N THR A 61 11.24 39.29 -9.18
CA THR A 61 11.68 40.56 -9.78
C THR A 61 13.04 40.46 -10.47
N HIS A 62 13.19 41.03 -11.68
CA HIS A 62 14.06 42.18 -12.01
C HIS A 62 14.19 42.38 -13.53
N SER A 63 14.18 43.66 -13.91
CA SER A 63 14.30 44.23 -15.26
C SER A 63 15.78 44.37 -15.68
N HIS A 64 16.14 44.04 -16.94
CA HIS A 64 16.93 44.87 -17.88
C HIS A 64 17.32 44.11 -19.17
N SER A 65 17.41 44.88 -20.26
CA SER A 65 17.49 44.55 -21.69
C SER A 65 18.84 44.00 -22.24
N GLN A 66 18.73 43.40 -23.45
CA GLN A 66 19.70 43.25 -24.57
C GLN A 66 20.60 41.99 -24.69
N SER A 67 20.52 41.36 -25.88
CA SER A 67 21.25 40.18 -26.44
C SER A 67 22.68 40.51 -26.97
N PRO A 68 23.50 39.60 -27.59
CA PRO A 68 23.49 38.12 -27.73
C PRO A 68 24.84 37.33 -27.47
N VAL A 69 24.76 36.09 -26.90
CA VAL A 69 25.49 34.78 -27.11
C VAL A 69 27.05 34.69 -27.21
N PRO A 70 27.77 33.63 -26.72
CA PRO A 70 27.59 32.69 -25.59
C PRO A 70 28.83 32.61 -24.63
N PRO A 71 28.70 32.04 -23.42
CA PRO A 71 29.37 30.74 -23.21
C PRO A 71 28.44 29.76 -22.47
N ALA A 72 28.64 28.47 -22.77
CA ALA A 72 27.84 27.36 -22.28
C ALA A 72 27.55 27.46 -20.76
N PRO A 73 26.26 27.47 -20.34
CA PRO A 73 25.95 27.01 -19.01
C PRO A 73 26.04 25.49 -19.05
N ALA A 74 26.94 24.93 -18.25
CA ALA A 74 26.80 23.56 -17.78
C ALA A 74 25.43 23.48 -17.10
N HIS A 75 24.39 23.13 -17.84
CA HIS A 75 23.18 22.58 -17.26
C HIS A 75 23.66 21.32 -16.53
N PRO A 76 23.56 21.23 -15.19
CA PRO A 76 23.53 19.90 -14.61
C PRO A 76 22.31 19.25 -15.24
N LEU A 77 22.56 18.26 -16.11
CA LEU A 77 21.61 17.22 -16.49
C LEU A 77 21.25 16.41 -15.23
N ASN A 78 20.75 17.08 -14.20
CA ASN A 78 19.85 16.45 -13.26
C ASN A 78 18.48 16.48 -13.96
N SER A 79 18.36 15.67 -15.01
CA SER A 79 17.12 14.96 -15.22
C SER A 79 16.81 14.32 -13.87
N ARG A 80 15.97 14.99 -13.06
CA ARG A 80 15.41 14.44 -11.83
C ARG A 80 14.63 13.22 -12.27
N THR A 81 15.31 12.07 -12.38
CA THR A 81 14.67 10.78 -12.21
C THR A 81 14.03 10.88 -10.84
N LYS A 82 12.72 11.18 -10.84
CA LYS A 82 11.93 11.34 -9.64
C LYS A 82 12.16 10.08 -8.81
N ASP A 83 12.65 10.27 -7.59
CA ASP A 83 12.97 9.17 -6.69
C ASP A 83 11.74 8.28 -6.54
N LEU A 84 11.85 7.01 -6.93
CA LEU A 84 10.75 6.05 -6.94
C LEU A 84 10.17 5.87 -5.54
N SER A 85 10.98 6.04 -4.49
CA SER A 85 10.55 5.93 -3.10
C SER A 85 9.58 7.05 -2.69
N GLN A 86 9.64 8.21 -3.34
CA GLN A 86 8.83 9.38 -3.01
C GLN A 86 7.50 9.44 -3.74
N LEU A 87 7.23 8.47 -4.61
CA LEU A 87 5.96 8.42 -5.35
C LEU A 87 4.78 8.21 -4.40
N THR A 88 3.67 8.86 -4.73
CA THR A 88 2.38 8.58 -4.08
C THR A 88 1.85 7.24 -4.57
N PHE A 89 0.90 6.67 -3.82
CA PHE A 89 0.24 5.42 -4.24
C PHE A 89 -0.39 5.54 -5.64
N GLN A 90 -1.06 6.66 -5.94
CA GLN A 90 -1.70 6.88 -7.24
C GLN A 90 -0.69 6.93 -8.40
N GLU A 91 0.51 7.49 -8.16
CA GLU A 91 1.59 7.51 -9.15
C GLU A 91 2.32 6.16 -9.27
N ALA A 92 2.29 5.35 -8.21
CA ALA A 92 2.92 4.03 -8.15
C ALA A 92 2.13 2.97 -8.92
N VAL A 93 0.79 2.96 -8.81
CA VAL A 93 -0.06 1.90 -9.39
C VAL A 93 0.19 1.65 -10.88
N PRO A 94 0.19 2.66 -11.78
CA PRO A 94 0.45 2.41 -13.19
C PRO A 94 1.84 1.81 -13.47
N ARG A 95 2.83 2.14 -12.63
CA ARG A 95 4.20 1.60 -12.75
C ARG A 95 4.27 0.17 -12.25
N VAL A 96 3.59 -0.14 -11.16
CA VAL A 96 3.45 -1.51 -10.62
C VAL A 96 2.75 -2.40 -11.65
N ASN A 97 1.67 -1.92 -12.27
CA ASN A 97 0.98 -2.65 -13.33
C ASN A 97 1.91 -2.93 -14.52
N ALA A 98 2.75 -1.95 -14.92
CA ALA A 98 3.72 -2.16 -15.99
C ALA A 98 4.79 -3.20 -15.62
N LEU A 99 5.26 -3.21 -14.38
CA LEU A 99 6.20 -4.23 -13.88
C LEU A 99 5.56 -5.62 -13.82
N ALA A 100 4.29 -5.71 -13.41
CA ALA A 100 3.55 -6.97 -13.31
C ALA A 100 3.32 -7.65 -14.68
N MET A 101 3.47 -6.93 -15.80
CA MET A 101 3.42 -7.54 -17.13
C MET A 101 4.69 -8.34 -17.47
N ASP A 102 5.78 -8.19 -16.70
CA ASP A 102 7.00 -8.99 -16.85
C ASP A 102 6.92 -10.26 -15.98
N PRO A 103 6.86 -11.47 -16.59
CA PRO A 103 6.78 -12.72 -15.84
C PRO A 103 7.97 -12.94 -14.91
N HIS A 104 9.17 -12.53 -15.32
CA HIS A 104 10.40 -12.71 -14.54
C HIS A 104 10.43 -11.78 -13.31
N PHE A 105 9.80 -10.61 -13.40
CA PHE A 105 9.56 -9.76 -12.24
C PHE A 105 8.64 -10.46 -11.23
N LEU A 106 7.50 -10.99 -11.69
CA LEU A 106 6.55 -11.68 -10.82
C LEU A 106 7.15 -12.96 -10.19
N GLU A 107 7.96 -13.73 -10.91
CA GLU A 107 8.71 -14.88 -10.35
C GLU A 107 9.61 -14.46 -9.18
N GLN A 108 10.30 -13.32 -9.29
CA GLN A 108 11.13 -12.80 -8.20
C GLN A 108 10.28 -12.35 -7.00
N VAL A 109 9.13 -11.72 -7.24
CA VAL A 109 8.20 -11.34 -6.15
C VAL A 109 7.62 -12.58 -5.47
N GLU A 110 7.25 -13.61 -6.24
CA GLU A 110 6.79 -14.89 -5.72
C GLU A 110 7.87 -15.58 -4.87
N GLN A 111 9.12 -15.56 -5.31
CA GLN A 111 10.24 -16.06 -4.51
C GLN A 111 10.36 -15.34 -3.16
N LEU A 112 10.19 -14.00 -3.12
CA LEU A 112 10.20 -13.26 -1.85
C LEU A 112 9.07 -13.68 -0.91
N TRP A 113 7.90 -13.99 -1.48
CA TRP A 113 6.74 -14.45 -0.74
C TRP A 113 6.96 -15.85 -0.16
N ASP A 114 7.50 -16.77 -0.96
CA ASP A 114 7.83 -18.12 -0.53
C ASP A 114 8.96 -18.15 0.51
N GLU A 115 9.96 -17.28 0.38
CA GLU A 115 11.00 -17.06 1.39
C GLU A 115 10.36 -16.63 2.73
N GLN A 116 9.40 -15.70 2.71
CA GLN A 116 8.67 -15.27 3.90
C GLN A 116 7.85 -16.41 4.52
N ARG A 117 7.06 -17.11 3.69
CA ARG A 117 6.21 -18.23 4.13
C ARG A 117 7.06 -19.33 4.76
N THR A 118 8.19 -19.64 4.15
CA THR A 118 9.16 -20.62 4.66
C THR A 118 9.74 -20.16 6.00
N PHE A 119 10.11 -18.88 6.12
CA PHE A 119 10.57 -18.31 7.38
C PHE A 119 9.50 -18.46 8.47
N GLU A 120 8.26 -18.02 8.21
CA GLU A 120 7.16 -18.08 9.16
C GLU A 120 6.88 -19.50 9.64
N LEU A 121 6.83 -20.46 8.71
CA LEU A 121 6.62 -21.88 9.05
C LEU A 121 7.76 -22.42 9.94
N ARG A 122 9.02 -22.15 9.59
CA ARG A 122 10.18 -22.55 10.41
C ARG A 122 10.12 -21.95 11.81
N GLN A 123 9.79 -20.67 11.93
CA GLN A 123 9.71 -20.01 13.22
C GLN A 123 8.55 -20.53 14.06
N LYS A 124 7.41 -20.86 13.45
CA LYS A 124 6.28 -21.52 14.12
C LYS A 124 6.69 -22.89 14.66
N ASP A 125 7.37 -23.69 13.85
CA ASP A 125 7.83 -25.03 14.26
C ASP A 125 8.87 -24.95 15.38
N GLU A 126 9.84 -24.04 15.28
CA GLU A 126 10.83 -23.78 16.34
C GLU A 126 10.18 -23.32 17.64
N ARG A 127 9.18 -22.41 17.57
CA ARG A 127 8.42 -21.97 18.74
C ARG A 127 7.71 -23.14 19.42
N ASN A 128 7.02 -23.97 18.63
CA ASN A 128 6.27 -25.12 19.13
C ASN A 128 7.20 -26.15 19.79
N ARG A 129 8.38 -26.39 19.19
CA ARG A 129 9.41 -27.26 19.75
C ARG A 129 9.92 -26.70 21.09
N TYR A 130 10.29 -25.43 21.12
CA TYR A 130 10.82 -24.78 22.31
C TYR A 130 9.79 -24.74 23.45
N GLU A 131 8.52 -24.48 23.13
CA GLU A 131 7.45 -24.52 24.12
C GLU A 131 7.26 -25.93 24.69
N ARG A 132 7.35 -26.98 23.87
CA ARG A 132 7.30 -28.39 24.33
C ARG A 132 8.48 -28.73 25.25
N GLU A 133 9.70 -28.35 24.86
CA GLU A 133 10.90 -28.53 25.68
C GLU A 133 10.75 -27.83 27.05
N LEU A 134 10.24 -26.59 27.06
CA LEU A 134 9.96 -25.86 28.30
C LEU A 134 8.86 -26.52 29.12
N ARG A 135 7.78 -27.03 28.50
CA ARG A 135 6.73 -27.77 29.21
C ARG A 135 7.31 -29.00 29.91
N GLN A 136 8.15 -29.77 29.23
CA GLN A 136 8.82 -30.96 29.76
C GLN A 136 9.92 -30.64 30.78
N SER A 137 10.43 -29.40 30.78
CA SER A 137 11.40 -28.97 31.79
C SER A 137 10.75 -28.84 33.18
N GLY A 138 11.47 -29.24 34.23
CA GLY A 138 11.08 -29.05 35.65
C GLY A 138 11.19 -27.60 36.14
N VAL A 139 11.34 -26.64 35.23
CA VAL A 139 11.52 -25.21 35.54
C VAL A 139 10.18 -24.61 36.00
N SER A 140 10.21 -23.57 36.84
CA SER A 140 8.98 -22.93 37.31
C SER A 140 8.22 -22.23 36.18
N PRO A 141 6.87 -22.11 36.26
CA PRO A 141 6.06 -21.48 35.21
C PRO A 141 6.50 -20.05 34.88
N VAL A 142 6.90 -19.26 35.89
CA VAL A 142 7.36 -17.87 35.71
C VAL A 142 8.59 -17.81 34.81
N ILE A 143 9.56 -18.70 35.04
CA ILE A 143 10.79 -18.76 34.24
C ILE A 143 10.50 -19.29 32.82
N LYS A 144 9.57 -20.24 32.65
CA LYS A 144 9.12 -20.69 31.31
C LYS A 144 8.55 -19.51 30.52
N SER A 145 7.65 -18.72 31.10
CA SER A 145 7.06 -17.54 30.47
C SER A 145 8.10 -16.46 30.15
N GLN A 146 9.10 -16.27 31.02
CA GLN A 146 10.21 -15.34 30.74
C GLN A 146 11.04 -15.81 29.55
N ARG A 147 11.37 -17.10 29.47
CA ARG A 147 12.13 -17.69 28.36
C ARG A 147 11.40 -17.61 27.03
N LEU A 148 10.07 -17.82 27.03
CA LEU A 148 9.25 -17.67 25.83
C LEU A 148 9.23 -16.21 25.35
N ARG A 149 9.05 -15.24 26.25
CA ARG A 149 9.10 -13.80 25.89
C ARG A 149 10.45 -13.39 25.32
N GLU A 150 11.54 -13.92 25.87
CA GLU A 150 12.89 -13.66 25.35
C GLU A 150 13.07 -14.26 23.95
N TRP A 151 12.54 -15.47 23.72
CA TRP A 151 12.54 -16.06 22.38
C TRP A 151 11.71 -15.22 21.39
N ASP A 152 10.50 -14.80 21.78
CA ASP A 152 9.62 -13.94 20.98
C ASP A 152 10.30 -12.61 20.62
N ARG A 153 11.00 -11.99 21.58
CA ARG A 153 11.77 -10.77 21.32
C ARG A 153 12.86 -10.98 20.26
N ARG A 154 13.59 -12.10 20.31
CA ARG A 154 14.62 -12.43 19.31
C ARG A 154 14.02 -12.73 17.95
N LEU A 155 12.85 -13.38 17.91
CA LEU A 155 12.11 -13.59 16.68
C LEU A 155 11.74 -12.26 16.03
N LEU A 156 11.21 -11.30 16.81
CA LEU A 156 10.84 -9.97 16.28
C LEU A 156 12.03 -9.23 15.65
N VAL A 157 13.24 -9.37 16.21
CA VAL A 157 14.45 -8.80 15.60
C VAL A 157 14.76 -9.45 14.25
N ARG A 158 14.72 -10.79 14.16
CA ARG A 158 14.93 -11.50 12.88
C ARG A 158 13.84 -11.17 11.86
N TRP A 159 12.59 -11.03 12.30
CA TRP A 159 11.48 -10.62 11.46
C TRP A 159 11.69 -9.22 10.88
N ALA A 160 12.07 -8.25 11.72
CA ALA A 160 12.38 -6.90 11.26
C ALA A 160 13.55 -6.87 10.26
N GLN A 161 14.56 -7.74 10.45
CA GLN A 161 15.65 -7.89 9.49
C GLN A 161 15.14 -8.43 8.14
N LEU A 162 14.34 -9.50 8.15
CA LEU A 162 13.74 -10.06 6.94
C LEU A 162 12.91 -9.01 6.19
N GLN A 163 12.06 -8.27 6.90
CA GLN A 163 11.28 -7.18 6.30
C GLN A 163 12.17 -6.10 5.67
N GLY A 164 13.27 -5.73 6.35
CA GLY A 164 14.24 -4.77 5.82
C GLY A 164 14.95 -5.27 4.56
N GLU A 165 15.28 -6.57 4.49
CA GLU A 165 15.86 -7.21 3.31
C GLU A 165 14.84 -7.27 2.15
N GLN A 166 13.58 -7.60 2.43
CA GLN A 166 12.51 -7.60 1.43
C GLN A 166 12.25 -6.19 0.86
N GLN A 167 12.20 -5.17 1.73
CA GLN A 167 12.08 -3.78 1.29
C GLN A 167 13.23 -3.37 0.35
N GLU A 168 14.44 -3.81 0.65
CA GLU A 168 15.62 -3.56 -0.18
C GLU A 168 15.53 -4.28 -1.53
N LYS A 169 15.17 -5.58 -1.52
CA LYS A 169 15.02 -6.36 -2.74
C LYS A 169 13.93 -5.77 -3.64
N LEU A 170 12.77 -5.39 -3.10
CA LEU A 170 11.69 -4.74 -3.86
C LEU A 170 12.12 -3.38 -4.41
N ARG A 171 12.89 -2.60 -3.65
CA ARG A 171 13.49 -1.35 -4.15
C ARG A 171 14.46 -1.63 -5.32
N ALA A 172 15.31 -2.65 -5.20
CA ALA A 172 16.25 -3.04 -6.25
C ALA A 172 15.56 -3.54 -7.52
N LEU A 173 14.39 -4.16 -7.39
CA LEU A 173 13.49 -4.52 -8.50
C LEU A 173 12.79 -3.32 -9.14
N GLY A 174 13.01 -2.10 -8.62
CA GLY A 174 12.41 -0.88 -9.15
C GLY A 174 10.95 -0.67 -8.71
N VAL A 175 10.47 -1.40 -7.70
CA VAL A 175 9.11 -1.24 -7.20
C VAL A 175 8.96 0.15 -6.54
N PRO A 176 8.00 0.98 -6.98
CA PRO A 176 7.78 2.30 -6.42
C PRO A 176 7.49 2.27 -4.92
N THR A 177 7.75 3.37 -4.22
CA THR A 177 7.50 3.57 -2.78
C THR A 177 8.37 2.77 -1.82
N PHE A 178 9.14 1.79 -2.32
CA PHE A 178 10.01 0.98 -1.49
C PHE A 178 11.31 1.68 -1.12
N GLN A 179 11.55 1.69 0.17
CA GLN A 179 12.80 2.05 0.83
C GLN A 179 12.81 1.33 2.18
N GLN A 180 14.00 1.02 2.69
CA GLN A 180 14.10 0.46 4.04
C GLN A 180 13.59 1.47 5.06
N THR A 181 12.55 1.12 5.81
CA THR A 181 11.91 2.04 6.76
C THR A 181 11.10 1.30 7.82
N THR A 182 10.99 1.92 8.99
CA THR A 182 10.12 1.51 10.09
C THR A 182 8.99 2.52 10.35
N ASP A 183 8.86 3.56 9.51
CA ASP A 183 7.80 4.56 9.66
C ASP A 183 6.43 3.94 9.30
N PRO A 184 5.46 3.90 10.23
CA PRO A 184 4.14 3.31 9.97
C PRO A 184 3.42 3.95 8.78
N THR A 185 3.67 5.23 8.48
CA THR A 185 3.01 5.91 7.36
C THR A 185 3.53 5.41 6.01
N LEU A 186 4.85 5.22 5.91
CA LEU A 186 5.48 4.69 4.70
C LEU A 186 5.22 3.19 4.56
N LEU A 187 5.23 2.44 5.66
CA LEU A 187 4.88 1.02 5.66
C LEU A 187 3.47 0.77 5.13
N LYS A 188 2.47 1.55 5.56
CA LYS A 188 1.10 1.45 5.01
C LYS A 188 1.03 1.74 3.51
N ARG A 189 1.91 2.60 3.00
CA ARG A 189 1.98 2.88 1.55
C ARG A 189 2.60 1.70 0.81
N GLN A 190 3.67 1.12 1.33
CA GLN A 190 4.32 -0.06 0.78
C GLN A 190 3.37 -1.26 0.81
N GLU A 191 2.66 -1.48 1.93
CA GLU A 191 1.61 -2.51 2.09
C GLU A 191 0.58 -2.44 0.96
N ARG A 192 0.02 -1.25 0.69
CA ARG A 192 -0.91 -1.08 -0.43
C ARG A 192 -0.33 -1.45 -1.81
N VAL A 193 0.97 -1.23 -2.01
CA VAL A 193 1.64 -1.64 -3.26
C VAL A 193 1.83 -3.16 -3.29
N ILE A 194 2.12 -3.78 -2.15
CA ILE A 194 2.18 -5.25 -2.01
C ILE A 194 0.82 -5.85 -2.31
N ASP A 195 -0.27 -5.30 -1.79
CA ASP A 195 -1.63 -5.81 -2.06
C ASP A 195 -1.94 -5.87 -3.56
N VAL A 196 -1.50 -4.86 -4.32
CA VAL A 196 -1.62 -4.85 -5.78
C VAL A 196 -0.78 -5.96 -6.42
N LEU A 197 0.47 -6.13 -5.98
CA LEU A 197 1.35 -7.19 -6.47
C LEU A 197 0.83 -8.60 -6.15
N VAL A 198 0.26 -8.80 -4.96
CA VAL A 198 -0.36 -10.06 -4.55
C VAL A 198 -1.55 -10.38 -5.45
N GLY A 199 -2.40 -9.40 -5.76
CA GLY A 199 -3.49 -9.60 -6.72
C GLY A 199 -3.02 -10.14 -8.07
N PHE A 200 -1.92 -9.60 -8.62
CA PHE A 200 -1.34 -10.12 -9.87
C PHE A 200 -0.78 -11.55 -9.75
N LEU A 201 -0.25 -11.92 -8.58
CA LEU A 201 0.22 -13.30 -8.34
C LEU A 201 -0.94 -14.28 -8.21
N GLU A 202 -2.03 -13.86 -7.58
CA GLU A 202 -3.27 -14.64 -7.43
C GLU A 202 -3.93 -14.85 -8.80
N ASP A 203 -4.12 -13.78 -9.59
CA ASP A 203 -4.68 -13.87 -10.94
C ASP A 203 -3.87 -14.84 -11.83
N ARG A 204 -2.53 -14.81 -11.72
CA ARG A 204 -1.65 -15.70 -12.49
C ARG A 204 -1.77 -17.16 -12.05
N ALA A 205 -2.05 -17.42 -10.78
CA ALA A 205 -2.26 -18.77 -10.28
C ALA A 205 -3.59 -19.35 -10.79
N GLU A 206 -4.63 -18.52 -10.94
CA GLU A 206 -5.94 -18.93 -11.45
C GLU A 206 -5.94 -19.22 -12.97
N ASP A 207 -5.15 -18.47 -13.76
CA ASP A 207 -5.02 -18.69 -15.21
C ASP A 207 -4.16 -19.92 -15.59
N GLY A 208 -3.40 -20.47 -14.63
CA GLY A 208 -2.49 -21.59 -14.83
C GLY A 208 -3.09 -22.98 -14.55
N GLU A 209 -4.36 -23.06 -14.16
CA GLU A 209 -5.11 -24.29 -13.82
C GLU A 209 -6.07 -24.72 -14.95
#